data_AF-A0A9P8D6B1-F1
#
_entry.id   AF-A0A9P8D6B1-F1
#
_cell.length_a   1.000
_cell.length_b   1.000
_cell.length_c   1.000
_cell.angle_alpha   90.00
_cell.angle_beta   90.00
_cell.angle_gamma   90.00
#
_symmetry.space_group_name_H-M   'P 1'
#
loop_
_entity.id
_entity.type
_entity.pdbx_description
1 polymer ?
#
loop_
_entity_poly.entity_id
_entity_poly.type
_entity_poly.pdbx_seq_one_letter_code
_entity_poly.pdbx_strand_id
1 'polypeptide(L)'
;MQATAKLINAPRRTAAYDVPRAWKTLIAASSPVELIKNKFLKEARAEVIQEMKKAGRVVPKFSADGKIAVIRINSKAQIHALIAARQARLLFSRQLQVVMVANEGYARGFVNYSCRVPTCARGRDPPVNIPEILVQAAEEAEDDSLRERLGTRFGGGHKNASGGMIPQAAFEEFLEAIGVSGDEEPSPSPSPKKSPKGSAN
;
A
#
# COMPACT_ATOMS: atom_id res chain seq x y z
N MET A 1 -19.52 -1.56 17.80
CA MET A 1 -19.07 -2.67 16.92
C MET A 1 -17.72 -2.44 16.21
N GLN A 2 -17.43 -1.25 15.62
CA GLN A 2 -16.20 -1.06 14.81
C GLN A 2 -14.85 -1.20 15.57
N ALA A 3 -14.81 -1.01 16.89
CA ALA A 3 -13.57 -1.13 17.67
C ALA A 3 -13.12 -2.59 17.84
N THR A 4 -14.05 -3.51 18.08
CA THR A 4 -13.78 -4.94 18.34
C THR A 4 -13.22 -5.65 17.12
N ALA A 5 -13.76 -5.39 15.93
CA ALA A 5 -13.28 -6.00 14.68
C ALA A 5 -11.81 -5.61 14.37
N LYS A 6 -11.39 -4.39 14.72
CA LYS A 6 -10.00 -3.94 14.54
C LYS A 6 -9.04 -4.65 15.50
N LEU A 7 -9.51 -4.94 16.73
CA LEU A 7 -8.73 -5.67 17.73
C LEU A 7 -8.55 -7.14 17.33
N ILE A 8 -9.63 -7.82 16.94
CA ILE A 8 -9.60 -9.23 16.54
C ILE A 8 -8.75 -9.46 15.28
N ASN A 9 -8.76 -8.52 14.35
CA ASN A 9 -7.94 -8.62 13.15
C ASN A 9 -6.48 -8.18 13.35
N ALA A 10 -6.12 -7.59 14.50
CA ALA A 10 -4.77 -7.09 14.71
C ALA A 10 -3.71 -8.20 14.72
N PRO A 11 -3.90 -9.36 15.40
CA PRO A 11 -2.91 -10.44 15.42
C PRO A 11 -2.57 -11.02 14.04
N ARG A 12 -3.52 -11.06 13.09
CA ARG A 12 -3.23 -11.45 11.70
C ARG A 12 -2.25 -10.49 11.02
N ARG A 13 -2.22 -9.23 11.47
CA ARG A 13 -1.46 -8.15 10.85
C ARG A 13 -0.12 -7.88 11.51
N THR A 14 0.16 -8.46 12.68
CA THR A 14 1.48 -8.36 13.32
C THR A 14 2.50 -9.21 12.58
N ALA A 15 3.78 -9.04 12.92
CA ALA A 15 4.84 -9.89 12.39
C ALA A 15 4.69 -11.37 12.80
N ALA A 16 4.06 -11.63 13.95
CA ALA A 16 3.87 -12.98 14.48
C ALA A 16 2.73 -13.77 13.79
N TYR A 17 1.82 -13.10 13.08
CA TYR A 17 0.66 -13.73 12.41
C TYR A 17 -0.15 -14.66 13.35
N ASP A 18 -0.42 -14.23 14.59
CA ASP A 18 -1.04 -15.09 15.62
C ASP A 18 -2.58 -15.15 15.51
N VAL A 19 -3.05 -15.65 14.37
CA VAL A 19 -4.47 -15.91 14.10
C VAL A 19 -5.07 -16.94 15.07
N PRO A 20 -4.40 -18.07 15.40
CA PRO A 20 -4.97 -19.07 16.29
C PRO A 20 -5.29 -18.52 17.68
N ARG A 21 -4.42 -17.67 18.27
CA ARG A 21 -4.70 -17.05 19.56
C ARG A 21 -5.81 -16.01 19.48
N ALA A 22 -5.90 -15.26 18.39
CA ALA A 22 -7.02 -14.35 18.15
C ALA A 22 -8.36 -15.09 18.11
N TRP A 23 -8.40 -16.24 17.42
CA TRP A 23 -9.58 -17.11 17.34
C TRP A 23 -9.95 -17.69 18.71
N LYS A 24 -8.99 -18.25 19.45
CA LYS A 24 -9.22 -18.75 20.82
C LYS A 24 -9.75 -17.66 21.75
N THR A 25 -9.23 -16.43 21.61
CA THR A 25 -9.69 -15.27 22.39
C THR A 25 -11.13 -14.90 22.03
N LEU A 26 -11.51 -14.98 20.75
CA LEU A 26 -12.87 -14.69 20.29
C LEU A 26 -13.90 -15.68 20.84
N ILE A 27 -13.62 -16.98 20.76
CA ILE A 27 -14.56 -18.03 21.18
C ILE A 27 -14.71 -18.12 22.71
N ALA A 28 -13.70 -17.67 23.47
CA ALA A 28 -13.74 -17.70 24.93
C ALA A 28 -14.44 -16.47 25.54
N ALA A 29 -14.64 -15.40 24.76
CA ALA A 29 -15.24 -14.17 25.27
C ALA A 29 -16.77 -14.30 25.36
N SER A 30 -17.32 -13.98 26.52
CA SER A 30 -18.77 -14.00 26.75
C SER A 30 -19.44 -12.70 26.29
N SER A 31 -18.65 -11.66 26.01
CA SER A 31 -19.15 -10.36 25.57
C SER A 31 -18.13 -9.59 24.73
N PRO A 32 -18.58 -8.65 23.86
CA PRO A 32 -17.66 -7.77 23.13
C PRO A 32 -16.77 -6.90 24.02
N VAL A 33 -17.19 -6.63 25.26
CA VAL A 33 -16.44 -5.81 26.22
C VAL A 33 -15.17 -6.52 26.67
N GLU A 34 -15.21 -7.84 26.86
CA GLU A 34 -14.02 -8.64 27.19
C GLU A 34 -12.95 -8.55 26.10
N LEU A 35 -13.37 -8.61 24.83
CA LEU A 35 -12.46 -8.46 23.68
C LEU A 35 -11.83 -7.06 23.65
N ILE A 36 -12.60 -6.02 23.97
CA ILE A 36 -12.10 -4.64 24.04
C ILE A 36 -11.08 -4.48 25.17
N LYS A 37 -11.25 -5.19 26.29
CA LYS A 37 -10.34 -5.14 27.45
C LYS A 37 -9.13 -6.07 27.32
N ASN A 38 -9.19 -7.07 26.43
CA ASN A 38 -8.15 -8.09 26.28
C ASN A 38 -6.77 -7.49 25.96
N LYS A 39 -5.78 -7.78 26.83
CA LYS A 39 -4.42 -7.23 26.74
C LYS A 39 -3.70 -7.65 25.45
N PHE A 40 -3.76 -8.93 25.09
CA PHE A 40 -3.13 -9.47 23.88
C PHE A 40 -3.63 -8.77 22.61
N LEU A 41 -4.95 -8.59 22.46
CA LEU A 41 -5.50 -7.90 21.29
C LEU A 41 -5.10 -6.42 21.22
N LYS A 42 -4.99 -5.74 22.38
CA LYS A 42 -4.52 -4.35 22.45
C LYS A 42 -3.05 -4.22 22.07
N GLU A 43 -2.21 -5.13 22.55
CA GLU A 43 -0.77 -5.16 22.23
C GLU A 43 -0.55 -5.41 20.74
N ALA A 44 -1.21 -6.42 20.17
CA ALA A 44 -1.18 -6.67 18.74
C ALA A 44 -1.65 -5.43 17.94
N ARG A 45 -2.70 -4.75 18.42
CA ARG A 45 -3.19 -3.52 17.78
C ARG A 45 -2.19 -2.37 17.87
N ALA A 46 -1.50 -2.22 19.00
CA ALA A 46 -0.48 -1.21 19.20
C ALA A 46 0.72 -1.42 18.25
N GLU A 47 1.17 -2.67 18.08
CA GLU A 47 2.23 -3.03 17.12
C GLU A 47 1.81 -2.64 15.69
N VAL A 48 0.60 -3.02 15.26
CA VAL A 48 0.09 -2.64 13.93
C VAL A 48 0.04 -1.13 13.74
N ILE A 49 -0.37 -0.37 14.77
CA ILE A 49 -0.37 1.11 14.71
C ILE A 49 1.05 1.65 14.59
N GLN A 50 2.01 1.10 15.33
CA GLN A 50 3.41 1.52 15.27
C GLN A 50 4.01 1.26 13.89
N GLU A 51 3.80 0.08 13.31
CA GLU A 51 4.25 -0.26 11.97
C GLU A 51 3.59 0.64 10.91
N MET A 52 2.28 0.91 11.05
CA MET A 52 1.59 1.84 10.16
C MET A 52 2.12 3.28 10.25
N LYS A 53 2.57 3.73 11.44
CA LYS A 53 3.19 5.05 11.61
C LYS A 53 4.55 5.13 10.91
N LYS A 54 5.36 4.08 10.99
CA LYS A 54 6.64 3.99 10.27
C LYS A 54 6.42 4.01 8.75
N ALA A 55 5.58 3.11 8.25
CA ALA A 55 5.25 2.99 6.83
C ALA A 55 4.58 4.26 6.26
N GLY A 56 3.84 5.02 7.07
CA GLY A 56 3.20 6.25 6.65
C GLY A 56 4.15 7.42 6.34
N ARG A 57 5.45 7.28 6.63
CA ARG A 57 6.48 8.29 6.32
C ARG A 57 7.17 8.06 4.98
N VAL A 58 6.93 6.91 4.35
CA VAL A 58 7.53 6.59 3.05
C VAL A 58 6.94 7.51 1.99
N VAL A 59 7.82 8.13 1.22
CA VAL A 59 7.46 9.00 0.08
C VAL A 59 7.00 8.11 -1.09
N PRO A 60 5.81 8.35 -1.66
CA PRO A 60 5.38 7.65 -2.87
C PRO A 60 6.22 8.05 -4.07
N LYS A 61 6.55 7.08 -4.92
CA LYS A 61 7.05 7.31 -6.28
C LYS A 61 5.91 7.16 -7.28
N PHE A 62 6.02 7.79 -8.44
CA PHE A 62 4.99 7.75 -9.47
C PHE A 62 5.56 7.13 -10.75
N SER A 63 4.72 6.40 -11.49
CA SER A 63 5.03 5.97 -12.85
C SER A 63 5.31 7.17 -13.75
N ALA A 64 6.01 6.96 -14.86
CA ALA A 64 6.35 8.02 -15.81
C ALA A 64 5.12 8.77 -16.34
N ASP A 65 3.99 8.06 -16.52
CA ASP A 65 2.71 8.63 -16.93
C ASP A 65 1.85 9.20 -15.77
N GLY A 66 2.34 9.08 -14.53
CA GLY A 66 1.69 9.53 -13.31
C GLY A 66 0.43 8.75 -12.90
N LYS A 67 0.07 7.66 -13.58
CA LYS A 67 -1.15 6.87 -13.29
C LYS A 67 -1.00 5.98 -12.06
N ILE A 68 0.20 5.52 -11.72
CA ILE A 68 0.46 4.59 -10.62
C ILE A 68 1.35 5.28 -9.58
N ALA A 69 0.88 5.40 -8.35
CA ALA A 69 1.73 5.74 -7.20
C ALA A 69 2.16 4.45 -6.49
N VAL A 70 3.46 4.26 -6.33
CA VAL A 70 4.08 3.12 -5.65
C VAL A 70 4.68 3.56 -4.32
N ILE A 71 4.32 2.87 -3.24
CA ILE A 71 4.88 3.08 -1.91
C ILE A 71 5.55 1.77 -1.46
N ARG A 72 6.88 1.81 -1.35
CA ARG A 72 7.71 0.67 -0.94
C ARG A 72 7.88 0.65 0.57
N ILE A 73 7.46 -0.43 1.22
CA ILE A 73 7.61 -0.59 2.67
C ILE A 73 8.38 -1.87 2.96
N ASN A 74 9.15 -1.86 4.04
CA ASN A 74 9.84 -3.03 4.56
C ASN A 74 9.32 -3.33 5.97
N SER A 75 8.27 -4.14 6.07
CA SER A 75 7.70 -4.53 7.36
C SER A 75 7.35 -6.01 7.38
N LYS A 76 7.70 -6.70 8.46
CA LYS A 76 7.28 -8.09 8.70
C LYS A 76 5.77 -8.21 8.97
N ALA A 77 5.07 -7.09 9.15
CA ALA A 77 3.65 -7.01 9.46
C ALA A 77 2.79 -6.98 8.17
N GLN A 78 1.59 -7.58 8.19
CA GLN A 78 0.64 -7.57 7.05
C GLN A 78 -0.16 -6.25 6.99
N ILE A 79 0.55 -5.14 6.75
CA ILE A 79 -0.03 -3.77 6.80
C ILE A 79 -0.22 -3.08 5.45
N HIS A 80 0.33 -3.60 4.34
CA HIS A 80 0.26 -2.95 3.02
C HIS A 80 -1.16 -2.58 2.59
N ALA A 81 -2.15 -3.44 2.83
CA ALA A 81 -3.55 -3.16 2.50
C ALA A 81 -4.15 -2.00 3.32
N LEU A 82 -3.72 -1.82 4.58
CA LEU A 82 -4.17 -0.71 5.41
C LEU A 82 -3.53 0.62 4.95
N ILE A 83 -2.26 0.58 4.57
CA ILE A 83 -1.56 1.73 4.02
C ILE A 83 -2.17 2.12 2.67
N ALA A 84 -2.43 1.17 1.78
CA ALA A 84 -3.03 1.43 0.47
C ALA A 84 -4.40 2.11 0.61
N ALA A 85 -5.25 1.61 1.51
CA ALA A 85 -6.55 2.22 1.79
C ALA A 85 -6.46 3.64 2.37
N ARG A 86 -5.44 3.91 3.20
CA ARG A 86 -5.18 5.25 3.75
C ARG A 86 -4.67 6.20 2.67
N GLN A 87 -3.66 5.77 1.91
CA GLN A 87 -3.00 6.58 0.89
C GLN A 87 -3.91 6.89 -0.29
N ALA A 88 -4.77 5.95 -0.68
CA ALA A 88 -5.83 6.20 -1.66
C ALA A 88 -6.81 7.32 -1.26
N ARG A 89 -6.89 7.71 0.02
CA ARG A 89 -7.70 8.84 0.47
C ARG A 89 -6.93 10.15 0.58
N LEU A 90 -5.59 10.08 0.64
CA LEU A 90 -4.72 11.21 0.92
C LEU A 90 -4.00 11.71 -0.33
N LEU A 91 -3.53 10.77 -1.16
CA LEU A 91 -2.82 11.11 -2.39
C LEU A 91 -3.79 11.67 -3.41
N PHE A 92 -3.33 12.73 -4.06
CA PHE A 92 -4.08 13.42 -5.09
C PHE A 92 -3.13 13.79 -6.23
N SER A 93 -3.51 13.39 -7.43
CA SER A 93 -2.95 13.89 -8.69
C SER A 93 -4.01 13.71 -9.77
N ARG A 94 -3.99 14.57 -10.79
CA ARG A 94 -4.95 14.53 -11.89
C ARG A 94 -4.82 13.25 -12.71
N GLN A 95 -3.61 12.72 -12.87
CA GLN A 95 -3.35 11.51 -13.65
C GLN A 95 -3.57 10.24 -12.84
N LEU A 96 -3.38 10.30 -11.52
CA LEU A 96 -3.35 9.14 -10.62
C LEU A 96 -4.62 8.29 -10.70
N GLN A 97 -4.45 6.99 -10.91
CA GLN A 97 -5.51 5.98 -11.03
C GLN A 97 -5.32 4.81 -10.06
N VAL A 98 -4.08 4.50 -9.69
CA VAL A 98 -3.75 3.37 -8.82
C VAL A 98 -2.80 3.81 -7.72
N VAL A 99 -3.13 3.51 -6.47
CA VAL A 99 -2.19 3.55 -5.36
C VAL A 99 -1.80 2.12 -5.02
N MET A 100 -0.55 1.77 -5.28
CA MET A 100 0.08 0.50 -4.95
C MET A 100 0.97 0.66 -3.70
N VAL A 101 0.79 -0.22 -2.72
CA VAL A 101 1.74 -0.38 -1.61
C VAL A 101 2.37 -1.75 -1.72
N ALA A 102 3.69 -1.77 -1.86
CA ALA A 102 4.53 -2.95 -1.98
C ALA A 102 5.24 -3.22 -0.65
N ASN A 103 4.98 -4.36 -0.01
CA ASN A 103 5.68 -4.79 1.20
C ASN A 103 6.68 -5.88 0.90
N GLU A 104 7.96 -5.51 0.96
CA GLU A 104 9.13 -6.36 0.69
C GLU A 104 9.58 -7.14 1.94
N GLY A 105 9.13 -6.73 3.12
CA GLY A 105 9.55 -7.32 4.40
C GLY A 105 8.68 -8.46 4.92
N TYR A 106 7.52 -8.70 4.30
CA TYR A 106 6.52 -9.64 4.82
C TYR A 106 6.86 -11.10 4.53
N ALA A 107 7.32 -11.40 3.31
CA ALA A 107 7.69 -12.74 2.89
C ALA A 107 9.04 -12.70 2.16
N ARG A 108 9.98 -13.55 2.58
CA ARG A 108 11.34 -13.55 2.01
C ARG A 108 11.31 -13.87 0.52
N GLY A 109 11.94 -13.02 -0.30
CA GLY A 109 12.02 -13.21 -1.76
C GLY A 109 10.77 -12.80 -2.53
N PHE A 110 9.75 -12.28 -1.84
CA PHE A 110 8.48 -11.89 -2.45
C PHE A 110 8.02 -10.51 -1.99
N VAL A 111 7.41 -9.78 -2.92
CA VAL A 111 6.72 -8.53 -2.64
C VAL A 111 5.23 -8.80 -2.48
N ASN A 112 4.70 -8.48 -1.31
CA ASN A 112 3.27 -8.54 -1.05
C ASN A 112 2.68 -7.16 -1.26
N TYR A 113 1.82 -7.00 -2.26
CA TYR A 113 1.31 -5.70 -2.66
C TYR A 113 -0.21 -5.59 -2.50
N SER A 114 -0.69 -4.35 -2.32
CA SER A 114 -2.11 -4.02 -2.39
C SER A 114 -2.32 -2.72 -3.14
N CYS A 115 -3.30 -2.75 -4.05
CA CYS A 115 -3.70 -1.64 -4.88
C CYS A 115 -5.09 -1.13 -4.51
N ARG A 116 -5.30 0.17 -4.65
CA ARG A 116 -6.60 0.83 -4.47
C ARG A 116 -6.77 1.95 -5.48
N VAL A 117 -8.00 2.14 -5.95
CA VAL A 117 -8.39 3.34 -6.70
C VAL A 117 -8.42 4.53 -5.73
N PRO A 118 -7.64 5.61 -5.98
CA PRO A 118 -7.64 6.80 -5.14
C PRO A 118 -8.98 7.52 -5.24
N THR A 119 -9.33 8.27 -4.20
CA THR A 119 -10.59 9.04 -4.16
C THR A 119 -10.69 10.04 -5.31
N CYS A 120 -9.57 10.62 -5.76
CA CYS A 120 -9.53 11.56 -6.88
C CYS A 120 -9.81 10.94 -8.26
N ALA A 121 -9.80 9.61 -8.37
CA ALA A 121 -10.08 8.90 -9.62
C ALA A 121 -11.45 8.19 -9.62
N ARG A 122 -12.21 8.30 -8.52
CA ARG A 122 -13.57 7.76 -8.46
C ARG A 122 -14.50 8.61 -9.33
N GLY A 123 -15.36 7.95 -10.09
CA GLY A 123 -16.30 8.62 -10.99
C GLY A 123 -15.70 9.06 -12.32
N ARG A 124 -14.47 8.65 -12.65
CA ARG A 124 -13.96 8.75 -14.03
C ARG A 124 -14.82 7.92 -14.98
N ASP A 125 -14.89 8.39 -16.21
CA ASP A 125 -15.51 7.71 -17.33
C ASP A 125 -14.46 7.58 -18.47
N PRO A 126 -14.06 6.36 -18.86
CA PRO A 126 -14.48 5.07 -18.29
C PRO A 126 -14.00 4.88 -16.83
N PRO A 127 -14.69 4.02 -16.03
CA PRO A 127 -14.27 3.70 -14.67
C PRO A 127 -12.88 3.08 -14.61
N VAL A 128 -12.09 3.49 -13.61
CA VAL A 128 -10.77 2.91 -13.36
C VAL A 128 -10.85 1.40 -13.08
N ASN A 129 -10.00 0.63 -13.74
CA ASN A 129 -9.87 -0.81 -13.57
C ASN A 129 -8.42 -1.18 -13.25
N ILE A 130 -8.14 -1.48 -11.97
CA ILE A 130 -6.79 -1.80 -11.50
C ILE A 130 -6.18 -3.00 -12.26
N PRO A 131 -6.85 -4.17 -12.36
CA PRO A 131 -6.32 -5.30 -13.13
C PRO A 131 -5.86 -4.91 -14.54
N GLU A 132 -6.70 -4.22 -15.30
CA GLU A 132 -6.39 -3.80 -16.67
C GLU A 132 -5.19 -2.86 -16.73
N ILE A 133 -5.16 -1.84 -15.85
CA ILE A 133 -4.03 -0.89 -15.79
C ILE A 133 -2.72 -1.59 -15.46
N LEU A 134 -2.72 -2.53 -14.52
CA LEU A 134 -1.51 -3.25 -14.14
C LEU A 134 -1.04 -4.20 -15.24
N VAL A 135 -1.98 -4.90 -15.90
CA VAL A 135 -1.65 -5.80 -17.02
C VAL A 135 -1.08 -5.00 -18.19
N GLN A 136 -1.76 -3.93 -18.61
CA GLN A 136 -1.27 -3.06 -19.67
C GLN A 136 0.13 -2.50 -19.35
N ALA A 137 0.33 -2.02 -18.13
CA ALA A 137 1.63 -1.49 -17.71
C ALA A 137 2.75 -2.55 -17.71
N ALA A 138 2.43 -3.83 -17.54
CA ALA A 138 3.40 -4.93 -17.65
C ALA A 138 3.62 -5.38 -19.10
N GLU A 139 2.62 -5.25 -19.97
CA GLU A 139 2.70 -5.55 -21.41
C GLU A 139 3.46 -4.47 -22.21
N GLU A 140 3.55 -3.25 -21.66
CA GLU A 140 4.35 -2.16 -22.22
C GLU A 140 5.86 -2.30 -21.91
N ALA A 141 6.27 -3.32 -21.15
CA ALA A 141 7.67 -3.59 -20.84
C ALA A 141 8.44 -4.08 -22.08
N GLU A 142 9.74 -3.82 -22.14
CA GLU A 142 10.60 -4.30 -23.23
C GLU A 142 10.75 -5.83 -23.24
N ASP A 143 10.64 -6.48 -22.08
CA ASP A 143 10.69 -7.93 -21.94
C ASP A 143 9.27 -8.53 -21.89
N ASP A 144 8.85 -9.12 -23.00
CA ASP A 144 7.55 -9.79 -23.16
C ASP A 144 7.32 -10.94 -22.14
N SER A 145 8.39 -11.48 -21.54
CA SER A 145 8.29 -12.53 -20.51
C SER A 145 7.96 -12.01 -19.10
N LEU A 146 8.05 -10.69 -18.88
CA LEU A 146 7.84 -10.08 -17.56
C LEU A 146 6.45 -10.44 -17.01
N ARG A 147 5.44 -10.43 -17.86
CA ARG A 147 4.06 -10.76 -17.47
C ARG A 147 3.93 -12.16 -16.88
N GLU A 148 4.65 -13.13 -17.44
CA GLU A 148 4.66 -14.51 -16.95
C GLU A 148 5.35 -14.60 -15.59
N ARG A 149 6.50 -13.92 -15.44
CA ARG A 149 7.31 -13.92 -14.20
C ARG A 149 6.63 -13.18 -13.04
N LEU A 150 5.81 -12.17 -13.33
CA LEU A 150 4.89 -11.55 -12.36
C LEU A 150 3.81 -12.53 -11.86
N GLY A 151 3.54 -13.59 -12.62
CA GLY A 151 2.68 -14.70 -12.23
C GLY A 151 1.19 -14.43 -12.46
N THR A 152 0.40 -15.50 -12.35
CA THR A 152 -1.05 -15.50 -12.64
C THR A 152 -1.87 -14.66 -11.68
N ARG A 153 -1.34 -14.36 -10.49
CA ARG A 153 -2.00 -13.52 -9.47
C ARG A 153 -1.66 -12.04 -9.57
N PHE A 154 -0.79 -11.65 -10.50
CA PHE A 154 -0.53 -10.24 -10.77
C PHE A 154 -1.77 -9.57 -11.37
N GLY A 155 -2.12 -8.38 -10.86
CA GLY A 155 -3.35 -7.68 -11.24
C GLY A 155 -4.65 -8.31 -10.71
N GLY A 156 -4.59 -9.48 -10.07
CA GLY A 156 -5.78 -10.19 -9.58
C GLY A 156 -6.56 -9.42 -8.52
N GLY A 157 -7.89 -9.43 -8.64
CA GLY A 157 -8.79 -8.81 -7.67
C GLY A 157 -9.97 -8.09 -8.31
N HIS A 158 -10.55 -7.15 -7.56
CA HIS A 158 -11.68 -6.34 -8.01
C HIS A 158 -11.18 -5.04 -8.67
N LYS A 159 -11.93 -4.47 -9.61
CA LYS A 159 -11.60 -3.20 -10.29
C LYS A 159 -11.13 -2.06 -9.37
N ASN A 160 -11.66 -2.02 -8.15
CA ASN A 160 -11.37 -1.00 -7.12
C ASN A 160 -10.31 -1.41 -6.07
N ALA A 161 -9.94 -2.69 -6.04
CA ALA A 161 -9.09 -3.29 -5.02
C ALA A 161 -8.47 -4.59 -5.51
N SER A 162 -7.19 -4.54 -5.85
CA SER A 162 -6.38 -5.70 -6.22
C SER A 162 -5.20 -5.87 -5.29
N GLY A 163 -4.57 -7.03 -5.33
CA GLY A 163 -3.38 -7.31 -4.54
C GLY A 163 -2.89 -8.72 -4.78
N GLY A 164 -1.69 -8.99 -4.32
CA GLY A 164 -1.07 -10.28 -4.56
C GLY A 164 0.32 -10.38 -3.98
N MET A 165 1.01 -11.42 -4.42
CA MET A 165 2.38 -11.72 -4.06
C MET A 165 3.12 -12.04 -5.35
N ILE A 166 4.25 -11.37 -5.57
CA ILE A 166 5.08 -11.52 -6.77
C ILE A 166 6.55 -11.68 -6.38
N PRO A 167 7.37 -12.38 -7.19
CA PRO A 167 8.81 -12.47 -6.94
C PRO A 167 9.45 -11.08 -6.89
N GLN A 168 10.45 -10.90 -6.03
CA GLN A 168 11.11 -9.61 -5.86
C GLN A 168 11.82 -9.13 -7.14
N ALA A 169 12.50 -10.03 -7.87
CA ALA A 169 13.16 -9.68 -9.13
C ALA A 169 12.16 -9.14 -10.17
N ALA A 170 11.06 -9.86 -10.40
CA ALA A 170 10.02 -9.43 -11.32
C ALA A 170 9.34 -8.12 -10.89
N PHE A 171 9.31 -7.81 -9.58
CA PHE A 171 8.80 -6.52 -9.11
C PHE A 171 9.71 -5.36 -9.49
N GLU A 172 11.04 -5.49 -9.35
CA GLU A 172 11.96 -4.41 -9.74
C GLU A 172 11.87 -4.14 -11.25
N GLU A 173 11.81 -5.19 -12.06
CA GLU A 173 11.64 -5.06 -13.52
C GLU A 173 10.29 -4.42 -13.89
N PHE A 174 9.23 -4.72 -13.13
CA PHE A 174 7.96 -4.01 -13.30
C PHE A 174 8.06 -2.52 -12.94
N LEU A 175 8.82 -2.15 -11.89
CA LEU A 175 9.05 -0.75 -11.56
C LEU A 175 9.81 -0.02 -12.67
N GLU A 176 10.82 -0.66 -13.24
CA GLU A 176 11.58 -0.14 -14.39
C GLU A 176 10.66 0.06 -15.60
N ALA A 177 9.85 -0.93 -15.94
CA ALA A 177 8.91 -0.86 -17.06
C ALA A 177 7.91 0.31 -16.96
N ILE A 178 7.42 0.62 -15.75
CA ILE A 178 6.51 1.75 -15.53
C ILE A 178 7.23 3.09 -15.28
N GLY A 179 8.56 3.11 -15.39
CA GLY A 179 9.38 4.30 -15.20
C GLY A 179 9.45 4.80 -13.75
N VAL A 180 9.25 3.93 -12.76
CA VAL A 180 9.52 4.23 -11.35
C VAL A 180 11.01 4.01 -11.09
N SER A 181 11.81 5.06 -11.13
CA SER A 181 13.26 4.95 -10.89
C SER A 181 13.58 4.48 -9.47
N GLY A 182 14.54 3.55 -9.38
CA GLY A 182 15.27 3.25 -8.13
C GLY A 182 15.84 4.53 -7.53
N ASP A 183 15.97 4.59 -6.21
CA ASP A 183 16.19 5.79 -5.40
C ASP A 183 17.15 6.83 -6.02
N GLU A 184 16.60 7.81 -6.75
CA GLU A 184 17.21 9.12 -6.81
C GLU A 184 16.89 9.81 -5.49
N GLU A 185 17.94 10.20 -4.75
CA GLU A 185 17.77 11.08 -3.61
C GLU A 185 16.96 12.32 -4.03
N PRO A 186 16.01 12.78 -3.20
CA PRO A 186 15.23 13.95 -3.54
C PRO A 186 16.19 15.12 -3.79
N SER A 187 16.21 15.60 -5.03
CA SER A 187 16.88 16.84 -5.38
C SER A 187 16.39 17.95 -4.43
N PRO A 188 17.29 18.80 -3.89
CA PRO A 188 16.90 19.82 -2.94
C PRO A 188 15.90 20.75 -3.62
N SER A 189 14.68 20.75 -3.09
CA SER A 189 13.60 21.60 -3.60
C SER A 189 14.03 23.07 -3.50
N PRO A 190 13.77 23.90 -4.52
CA PRO A 190 14.16 25.30 -4.50
C PRO A 190 13.41 26.01 -3.38
N SER A 191 14.16 26.60 -2.46
CA SER A 191 13.63 27.36 -1.33
C SER A 191 12.70 28.49 -1.82
N PRO A 192 11.63 28.83 -1.09
CA PRO A 192 10.73 29.90 -1.49
C PRO A 192 11.51 31.22 -1.58
N LYS A 193 11.55 31.84 -2.77
CA LYS A 193 12.05 33.21 -2.94
C LYS A 193 11.20 34.13 -2.06
N LYS A 194 11.81 34.74 -1.05
CA LYS A 194 11.24 35.87 -0.30
C LYS A 194 10.90 36.97 -1.31
N SER A 195 9.63 37.35 -1.37
CA SER A 195 9.18 38.55 -2.06
C SER A 195 9.79 39.81 -1.40
N PRO A 196 10.21 40.82 -2.17
CA PRO A 196 10.75 42.05 -1.59
C PRO A 196 9.63 42.82 -0.87
N LYS A 197 9.93 43.30 0.34
CA LYS A 197 9.06 44.27 1.05
C LYS A 197 8.96 45.53 0.20
N GLY A 198 7.73 45.90 -0.19
CA GLY A 198 7.45 47.19 -0.78
C GLY A 198 7.75 48.31 0.21
N SER A 199 8.59 49.26 -0.22
CA SER A 199 8.75 50.55 0.45
C SER A 199 7.48 51.37 0.22
N ALA A 200 6.86 51.81 1.32
CA ALA A 200 5.91 52.90 1.28
C ALA A 200 6.70 54.22 1.16
N ASN A 201 6.35 55.03 0.16
CA ASN A 201 6.53 56.47 0.18
C ASN A 201 5.17 57.10 0.44
#